data_AF-A0A2L0B7G8-F1
#
_entry.id   AF-A0A2L0B7G8-F1
#
_cell.length_a   1.000
_cell.length_b   1.000
_cell.length_c   1.000
_cell.angle_alpha   90.00
_cell.angle_beta   90.00
_cell.angle_gamma   90.00
#
_symmetry.space_group_name_H-M   'P 1'
#
loop_
_entity.id
_entity.type
_entity.pdbx_description
1 polymer ?
#
loop_
_entity_poly.entity_id
_entity_poly.type
_entity_poly.pdbx_seq_one_letter_code
_entity_poly.pdbx_strand_id
1 'polypeptide(L)'
;INGDFCNFNPCENSGTCRVDNSENLGYKCECVPGTSGVNCELDSFNECDSNPCRNHDAICQDKLGDYACICPPKYTGKNCEIYDYKSPGGLGIGATPRGDNDNYHLRNMEAQKLHCMKNNCQAKAHNKRCDNECNTYACDFDGGDCSLGINPWVNCTAPIKCWEVFMDENCNEECNNPDCLFDGRDCENRLHPCNPVYDAYCQKHYANGLCDYGCNNAEC
;
A
#
# COMPACT_ATOMS: atom_id res chain seq x y z
N ILE A 1 9.24 -9.36 -35.70
CA ILE A 1 8.67 -8.56 -34.61
C ILE A 1 9.64 -8.74 -33.44
N ASN A 2 10.50 -7.74 -33.20
CA ASN A 2 11.59 -7.85 -32.24
C ASN A 2 11.02 -7.80 -30.81
N GLY A 3 11.50 -8.73 -29.99
CA GLY A 3 10.94 -9.08 -28.70
C GLY A 3 11.00 -7.97 -27.66
N ASP A 4 9.82 -7.60 -27.19
CA ASP A 4 9.63 -6.76 -26.01
C ASP A 4 8.34 -7.13 -25.27
N PHE A 5 8.10 -8.44 -25.14
CA PHE A 5 6.84 -8.98 -24.62
C PHE A 5 6.58 -8.59 -23.16
N CYS A 6 7.64 -8.34 -22.37
CA CYS A 6 7.53 -7.91 -20.99
C CYS A 6 7.38 -6.39 -20.81
N ASN A 7 7.56 -5.57 -21.87
CA ASN A 7 7.52 -4.12 -21.74
C ASN A 7 6.11 -3.57 -21.43
N PHE A 8 5.08 -4.38 -21.66
CA PHE A 8 3.69 -4.04 -21.31
C PHE A 8 3.29 -4.52 -19.91
N ASN A 9 4.24 -5.04 -19.11
CA ASN A 9 3.98 -5.63 -17.80
C ASN A 9 2.77 -6.59 -17.81
N PRO A 10 2.78 -7.65 -18.65
CA PRO A 10 1.65 -8.55 -18.77
C PRO A 10 1.40 -9.39 -17.50
N CYS A 11 2.35 -9.44 -16.56
CA CYS A 11 2.22 -10.17 -15.31
C CYS A 11 1.60 -9.26 -14.24
N GLU A 12 0.42 -9.63 -13.79
CA GLU A 12 -0.34 -8.99 -12.72
C GLU A 12 0.22 -9.41 -11.35
N ASN A 13 -0.25 -8.75 -10.29
CA ASN A 13 -0.06 -9.15 -8.88
C ASN A 13 1.40 -9.40 -8.46
N SER A 14 2.28 -8.53 -8.94
CA SER A 14 3.74 -8.61 -8.68
C SER A 14 4.42 -9.85 -9.25
N GLY A 15 3.78 -10.54 -10.21
CA GLY A 15 4.41 -11.60 -10.98
C GLY A 15 5.63 -11.08 -11.77
N THR A 16 6.69 -11.88 -11.86
CA THR A 16 7.91 -11.50 -12.59
C THR A 16 7.81 -11.94 -14.05
N CYS A 17 7.83 -10.99 -14.98
CA CYS A 17 7.83 -11.30 -16.41
C CYS A 17 9.21 -11.75 -16.90
N ARG A 18 9.26 -12.86 -17.64
CA ARG A 18 10.45 -13.33 -18.35
C ARG A 18 10.14 -13.53 -19.83
N VAL A 19 11.05 -13.08 -20.68
CA VAL A 19 10.98 -13.36 -22.12
C VAL A 19 11.25 -14.85 -22.34
N ASP A 20 10.31 -15.53 -22.97
CA ASP A 20 10.39 -16.96 -23.27
C ASP A 20 9.91 -17.20 -24.71
N ASN A 21 10.87 -17.31 -25.62
CA ASN A 21 10.60 -17.52 -27.05
C ASN A 21 10.15 -18.96 -27.37
N SER A 22 10.11 -19.86 -26.39
CA SER A 22 9.57 -21.21 -26.55
C SER A 22 8.06 -21.27 -26.33
N GLU A 23 7.48 -20.26 -25.68
CA GLU A 23 6.04 -20.10 -25.48
C GLU A 23 5.40 -19.36 -26.66
N ASN A 24 4.15 -19.69 -26.98
CA ASN A 24 3.41 -19.05 -28.08
C ASN A 24 3.25 -17.53 -27.89
N LEU A 25 3.28 -17.06 -26.64
CA LEU A 25 3.13 -15.66 -26.26
C LEU A 25 4.46 -14.89 -26.26
N GLY A 26 5.61 -15.56 -26.31
CA GLY A 26 6.94 -14.94 -26.25
C GLY A 26 7.37 -14.48 -24.85
N TYR A 27 6.55 -14.71 -23.83
CA TYR A 27 6.85 -14.42 -22.43
C TYR A 27 6.22 -15.46 -21.50
N LYS A 28 6.69 -15.46 -20.26
CA LYS A 28 6.19 -16.27 -19.16
C LYS A 28 6.19 -15.46 -17.87
N CYS A 29 5.11 -15.54 -17.10
CA CYS A 29 5.02 -14.95 -15.77
C CYS A 29 5.45 -15.96 -14.70
N GLU A 30 6.37 -15.54 -13.84
CA GLU A 30 6.68 -16.23 -12.58
C GLU A 30 5.80 -15.65 -11.49
N CYS A 31 4.74 -16.37 -11.13
CA CYS A 31 3.76 -15.93 -10.14
C CYS A 31 4.32 -15.99 -8.72
N VAL A 32 3.94 -15.01 -7.91
CA VAL A 32 4.23 -15.04 -6.47
C VAL A 32 3.41 -16.14 -5.79
N PRO A 33 3.90 -16.74 -4.69
CA PRO A 33 3.14 -17.74 -3.94
C PRO A 33 1.72 -17.25 -3.64
N GLY A 34 0.72 -18.12 -3.86
CA GLY A 34 -0.69 -17.76 -3.71
C GLY A 34 -1.34 -17.30 -5.02
N THR A 35 -0.59 -16.90 -6.04
CA THR A 35 -1.15 -16.50 -7.35
C THR A 35 -0.87 -17.53 -8.45
N SER A 36 -1.75 -17.58 -9.46
CA SER A 36 -1.68 -18.48 -10.60
C SER A 36 -2.34 -17.87 -11.84
N GLY A 37 -2.34 -18.59 -12.97
CA GLY A 37 -2.81 -18.08 -14.25
C GLY A 37 -1.66 -17.73 -15.19
N VAL A 38 -1.99 -17.35 -16.42
CA VAL A 38 -0.97 -17.05 -17.45
C VAL A 38 -0.23 -15.75 -17.12
N ASN A 39 -0.96 -14.82 -16.51
CA ASN A 39 -0.51 -13.50 -16.11
C ASN A 39 -0.52 -13.35 -14.58
N CYS A 40 -0.62 -14.43 -13.81
CA CYS A 40 -0.73 -14.39 -12.34
C CYS A 40 -2.00 -13.69 -11.82
N GLU A 41 -3.07 -13.73 -12.61
CA GLU A 41 -4.34 -13.06 -12.37
C GLU A 41 -5.28 -13.81 -11.41
N LEU A 42 -5.02 -15.09 -11.14
CA LEU A 42 -5.88 -15.96 -10.36
C LEU A 42 -5.35 -16.16 -8.95
N ASP A 43 -6.26 -16.14 -7.98
CA ASP A 43 -5.96 -16.61 -6.63
C ASP A 43 -5.96 -18.13 -6.58
N SER A 44 -4.89 -18.71 -6.05
CA SER A 44 -4.69 -20.16 -5.98
C SER A 44 -4.73 -20.71 -4.57
N PHE A 45 -4.75 -19.83 -3.57
CA PHE A 45 -4.77 -20.21 -2.16
C PHE A 45 -5.64 -19.23 -1.37
N ASN A 46 -6.47 -19.73 -0.46
CA ASN A 46 -7.18 -18.88 0.47
C ASN A 46 -6.36 -18.78 1.76
N GLU A 47 -5.68 -17.66 1.99
CA GLU A 47 -4.82 -17.49 3.15
C GLU A 47 -5.61 -17.48 4.48
N CYS A 48 -6.91 -17.17 4.43
CA CYS A 48 -7.79 -17.17 5.59
C CYS A 48 -8.10 -18.57 6.14
N ASP A 49 -7.96 -19.64 5.34
CA ASP A 49 -8.16 -21.02 5.80
C ASP A 49 -7.22 -21.41 6.95
N SER A 50 -6.05 -20.75 7.01
CA SER A 50 -5.07 -20.94 8.10
C SER A 50 -5.47 -20.28 9.42
N ASN A 51 -6.59 -19.55 9.44
CA ASN A 51 -7.06 -18.71 10.54
C ASN A 51 -5.96 -17.76 11.09
N PRO A 52 -5.40 -16.89 10.22
CA PRO A 52 -4.24 -16.10 10.59
C PRO A 52 -4.57 -14.95 11.56
N CYS A 53 -5.81 -14.44 11.55
CA CYS A 53 -6.26 -13.36 12.43
C CYS A 53 -6.41 -13.85 13.87
N ARG A 54 -5.75 -13.15 14.78
CA ARG A 54 -5.81 -13.37 16.23
C ARG A 54 -7.05 -12.68 16.79
N ASN A 55 -7.59 -13.28 17.86
CA ASN A 55 -8.85 -12.95 18.54
C ASN A 55 -10.10 -13.45 17.82
N HIS A 56 -11.07 -13.89 18.62
CA HIS A 56 -12.27 -14.57 18.14
C HIS A 56 -13.21 -13.66 17.34
N ASP A 57 -13.10 -12.34 17.54
CA ASP A 57 -13.94 -11.33 16.88
C ASP A 57 -13.24 -10.68 15.68
N ALA A 58 -12.04 -11.15 15.30
CA ALA A 58 -11.35 -10.65 14.11
C ALA A 58 -11.87 -11.36 12.84
N ILE A 59 -12.13 -10.58 11.79
CA ILE A 59 -12.63 -11.10 10.51
C ILE A 59 -11.46 -11.22 9.55
N CYS A 60 -11.23 -12.41 8.99
CA CYS A 60 -10.25 -12.60 7.94
C CYS A 60 -10.88 -12.33 6.58
N GLN A 61 -10.24 -11.49 5.77
CA GLN A 61 -10.58 -11.25 4.39
C GLN A 61 -9.46 -11.78 3.50
N ASP A 62 -9.82 -12.72 2.63
CA ASP A 62 -8.93 -13.30 1.64
C ASP A 62 -8.47 -12.23 0.64
N LYS A 63 -7.18 -12.25 0.28
CA LYS A 63 -6.60 -11.37 -0.73
C LYS A 63 -5.71 -12.19 -1.63
N LEU A 64 -5.49 -11.68 -2.82
CA LEU A 64 -4.69 -12.37 -3.81
C LEU A 64 -3.23 -12.56 -3.34
N GLY A 65 -2.89 -13.78 -2.91
CA GLY A 65 -1.59 -14.13 -2.34
C GLY A 65 -1.28 -13.48 -0.98
N ASP A 66 -2.28 -12.96 -0.26
CA ASP A 66 -2.15 -12.44 1.10
C ASP A 66 -3.50 -12.48 1.84
N TYR A 67 -3.57 -11.96 3.05
CA TYR A 67 -4.85 -11.77 3.75
C TYR A 67 -4.86 -10.44 4.48
N ALA A 68 -6.07 -9.96 4.75
CA ALA A 68 -6.29 -8.83 5.63
C ALA A 68 -7.15 -9.26 6.82
N CYS A 69 -6.73 -8.89 8.03
CA CYS A 69 -7.56 -9.05 9.22
C CYS A 69 -8.32 -7.76 9.50
N ILE A 70 -9.58 -7.83 9.88
CA ILE A 70 -10.34 -6.70 10.44
C ILE A 70 -10.37 -6.91 11.94
N CYS A 71 -9.64 -6.06 12.65
CA CYS A 71 -9.45 -6.16 14.09
C CYS A 71 -10.63 -5.60 14.86
N PRO A 72 -11.03 -6.28 15.95
CA PRO A 72 -12.01 -5.73 16.87
C PRO A 72 -11.45 -4.50 17.60
N PRO A 73 -12.31 -3.68 18.21
CA PRO A 73 -11.87 -2.59 19.08
C PRO A 73 -10.87 -3.10 20.11
N LYS A 74 -9.88 -2.25 20.39
CA LYS A 74 -8.73 -2.51 21.26
C LYS A 74 -7.64 -3.42 20.69
N TYR A 75 -7.73 -3.84 19.43
CA TYR A 75 -6.73 -4.67 18.78
C TYR A 75 -6.23 -4.07 17.46
N THR A 76 -4.97 -4.31 17.14
CA THR A 76 -4.25 -3.84 15.94
C THR A 76 -3.15 -4.85 15.53
N GLY A 77 -2.40 -4.56 14.46
CA GLY A 77 -1.40 -5.48 13.89
C GLY A 77 -1.94 -6.26 12.69
N LYS A 78 -1.05 -6.84 11.87
CA LYS A 78 -1.43 -7.54 10.63
C LYS A 78 -2.45 -8.65 10.91
N ASN A 79 -2.30 -9.27 12.07
CA ASN A 79 -3.10 -10.38 12.54
C ASN A 79 -3.91 -9.99 13.77
N CYS A 80 -4.12 -8.70 14.08
CA CYS A 80 -4.82 -8.26 15.29
C CYS A 80 -4.19 -8.74 16.60
N GLU A 81 -2.90 -9.07 16.58
CA GLU A 81 -2.15 -9.64 17.70
C GLU A 81 -1.74 -8.60 18.76
N ILE A 82 -1.84 -7.31 18.43
CA ILE A 82 -1.42 -6.21 19.28
C ILE A 82 -2.64 -5.66 20.02
N TYR A 83 -2.56 -5.56 21.35
CA TYR A 83 -3.60 -4.93 22.17
C TYR A 83 -3.29 -3.45 22.39
N ASP A 84 -4.18 -2.58 21.91
CA ASP A 84 -4.14 -1.13 22.14
C ASP A 84 -5.51 -0.69 22.64
N TYR A 85 -5.64 -0.41 23.93
CA TYR A 85 -6.91 -0.05 24.57
C TYR A 85 -7.61 1.20 23.98
N LYS A 86 -6.90 2.03 23.19
CA LYS A 86 -7.44 3.21 22.51
C LYS A 86 -7.89 2.91 21.07
N SER A 87 -7.50 1.76 20.52
CA SER A 87 -7.81 1.40 19.13
C SER A 87 -9.32 1.24 18.93
N PRO A 88 -9.91 1.90 17.92
CA PRO A 88 -11.29 1.65 17.53
C PRO A 88 -11.46 0.31 16.78
N GLY A 89 -10.36 -0.41 16.48
CA GLY A 89 -10.35 -1.57 15.58
C GLY A 89 -10.14 -1.14 14.13
N GLY A 90 -10.46 -2.03 13.18
CA GLY A 90 -10.36 -1.77 11.74
C GLY A 90 -9.32 -2.64 11.04
N LEU A 91 -8.89 -2.25 9.84
CA LEU A 91 -7.95 -3.05 9.05
C LEU A 91 -6.64 -3.28 9.83
N GLY A 92 -6.26 -4.55 9.95
CA GLY A 92 -5.06 -5.06 10.55
C GLY A 92 -3.88 -4.72 9.68
N ILE A 93 -3.37 -3.51 9.85
CA ILE A 93 -2.16 -3.05 9.20
C ILE A 93 -1.02 -3.45 10.15
N GLY A 94 -0.05 -4.22 9.65
CA GLY A 94 1.18 -4.53 10.40
C GLY A 94 1.77 -3.24 10.93
N ALA A 95 2.23 -3.24 12.20
CA ALA A 95 2.58 -2.05 12.97
C ALA A 95 3.27 -0.96 12.13
N THR A 96 2.47 -0.06 11.56
CA THR A 96 2.93 1.29 11.29
C THR A 96 2.88 1.99 12.64
N PRO A 97 3.91 2.76 13.02
CA PRO A 97 3.90 3.47 14.29
C PRO A 97 2.76 4.50 14.25
N ARG A 98 1.55 4.12 14.66
CA ARG A 98 0.44 5.06 14.81
C ARG A 98 0.54 5.70 16.19
N GLY A 99 1.04 6.94 16.17
CA GLY A 99 0.39 8.02 16.89
C GLY A 99 0.43 7.93 18.42
N ASP A 100 1.63 7.81 18.98
CA ASP A 100 1.89 8.61 20.17
C ASP A 100 2.02 10.07 19.73
N ASN A 101 1.53 10.95 20.58
CA ASN A 101 1.47 12.40 20.41
C ASN A 101 2.88 13.04 20.54
N ASP A 102 3.89 12.43 19.89
CA ASP A 102 5.24 12.93 19.68
C ASP A 102 5.45 13.41 18.23
N ASN A 103 4.35 13.76 17.56
CA ASN A 103 4.37 14.43 16.25
C ASN A 103 4.75 15.93 16.36
N TYR A 104 5.43 16.33 17.44
CA TYR A 104 6.15 17.60 17.48
C TYR A 104 7.50 17.49 16.74
N HIS A 105 8.12 16.30 16.73
CA HIS A 105 9.43 16.11 16.10
C HIS A 105 9.36 15.80 14.60
N LEU A 106 8.28 15.16 14.12
CA LEU A 106 8.07 14.89 12.69
C LEU A 106 7.47 16.08 11.93
N ARG A 107 6.90 17.10 12.60
CA ARG A 107 6.44 18.34 11.93
C ARG A 107 7.48 19.46 11.95
N ASN A 108 8.47 19.40 12.83
CA ASN A 108 9.50 20.41 12.92
C ASN A 108 10.73 20.00 12.09
N MET A 109 10.87 20.61 10.92
CA MET A 109 12.01 20.42 10.01
C MET A 109 13.37 20.63 10.71
N GLU A 110 13.46 21.51 11.71
CA GLU A 110 14.70 21.73 12.47
C GLU A 110 15.03 20.53 13.37
N ALA A 111 14.00 19.92 13.96
CA ALA A 111 14.18 18.72 14.77
C ALA A 111 14.57 17.50 13.92
N GLN A 112 13.95 17.34 12.74
CA GLN A 112 14.34 16.28 11.83
C GLN A 112 15.77 16.46 11.30
N LYS A 113 16.17 17.68 10.94
CA LYS A 113 17.57 17.98 10.57
C LYS A 113 18.53 17.67 11.71
N LEU A 114 18.19 18.06 12.93
CA LEU A 114 18.99 17.75 14.12
C LEU A 114 19.08 16.24 14.35
N HIS A 115 18.00 15.50 14.09
CA HIS A 115 17.96 14.04 14.16
C HIS A 115 18.87 13.40 13.11
N CYS A 116 18.87 13.88 11.87
CA CYS A 116 19.81 13.43 10.83
C CYS A 116 21.27 13.67 11.27
N MET A 117 21.57 14.84 11.84
CA MET A 117 22.90 15.17 12.35
C MET A 117 23.29 14.29 13.54
N LYS A 118 22.36 14.05 14.48
CA LYS A 118 22.60 13.22 15.68
C LYS A 118 22.87 11.76 15.33
N ASN A 119 22.18 11.22 14.34
CA ASN A 119 22.33 9.82 13.90
C ASN A 119 23.38 9.63 12.80
N ASN A 120 24.09 10.70 12.45
CA ASN A 120 25.13 10.72 11.43
C ASN A 120 24.65 10.16 10.07
N CYS A 121 23.44 10.52 9.67
CA CYS A 121 22.78 9.97 8.47
C CYS A 121 23.53 10.28 7.17
N GLN A 122 24.31 11.35 7.12
CA GLN A 122 25.15 11.66 5.95
C GLN A 122 26.22 10.58 5.68
N ALA A 123 26.72 9.90 6.70
CA ALA A 123 27.69 8.82 6.53
C ALA A 123 27.03 7.48 6.20
N LYS A 124 25.72 7.38 6.41
CA LYS A 124 24.90 6.19 6.16
C LYS A 124 24.20 6.26 4.81
N ALA A 125 23.90 7.44 4.29
CA ALA A 125 23.28 7.65 2.99
C ALA A 125 24.05 7.01 1.81
N HIS A 126 23.29 6.54 0.82
CA HIS A 126 23.75 5.91 -0.43
C HIS A 126 24.59 4.63 -0.23
N ASN A 127 24.42 3.95 0.90
CA ASN A 127 25.09 2.69 1.20
C ASN A 127 24.28 1.45 0.72
N LYS A 128 23.10 1.65 0.09
CA LYS A 128 22.15 0.62 -0.38
C LYS A 128 21.53 -0.22 0.74
N ARG A 129 21.55 0.29 1.96
CA ARG A 129 20.98 -0.35 3.15
C ARG A 129 20.13 0.70 3.85
N CYS A 130 18.81 0.50 3.84
CA CYS A 130 17.90 1.37 4.55
C CYS A 130 18.16 1.36 6.07
N ASP A 131 18.71 2.46 6.58
CA ASP A 131 18.82 2.76 8.01
C ASP A 131 17.54 3.50 8.45
N ASN A 132 16.64 2.78 9.12
CA ASN A 132 15.31 3.28 9.50
C ASN A 132 15.33 4.57 10.31
N GLU A 133 16.37 4.81 11.12
CA GLU A 133 16.53 6.07 11.85
C GLU A 133 16.82 7.26 10.93
N CYS A 134 17.30 7.02 9.71
CA CYS A 134 17.59 8.00 8.67
C CYS A 134 16.48 8.04 7.60
N ASN A 135 15.46 7.19 7.71
CA ASN A 135 14.30 7.17 6.83
C ASN A 135 13.32 8.31 7.14
N THR A 136 13.82 9.54 7.03
CA THR A 136 13.02 10.76 7.19
C THR A 136 13.27 11.67 6.00
N TYR A 137 12.31 12.54 5.70
CA TYR A 137 12.44 13.49 4.60
C TYR A 137 13.67 14.40 4.76
N ALA A 138 13.96 14.90 5.96
CA ALA A 138 15.12 15.75 6.19
C ALA A 138 16.48 15.07 5.98
N CYS A 139 16.51 13.72 5.94
CA CYS A 139 17.69 12.93 5.61
C CYS A 139 17.60 12.34 4.18
N ASP A 140 16.69 12.86 3.35
CA ASP A 140 16.40 12.36 2.00
C ASP A 140 16.09 10.86 1.95
N PHE A 141 15.34 10.34 2.93
CA PHE A 141 15.01 8.91 3.04
C PHE A 141 16.27 8.03 3.04
N ASP A 142 17.22 8.39 3.90
CA ASP A 142 18.56 7.78 3.98
C ASP A 142 19.34 7.90 2.67
N GLY A 143 19.33 9.10 2.07
CA GLY A 143 19.89 9.32 0.73
C GLY A 143 19.22 8.47 -0.36
N GLY A 144 17.95 8.13 -0.17
CA GLY A 144 17.16 7.28 -1.05
C GLY A 144 17.33 5.78 -0.81
N ASP A 145 18.18 5.32 0.11
CA ASP A 145 18.34 3.89 0.38
C ASP A 145 17.04 3.25 0.91
N CYS A 146 16.19 4.03 1.58
CA CYS A 146 14.87 3.60 2.06
C CYS A 146 13.73 3.83 1.07
N SER A 147 13.98 4.52 -0.03
CA SER A 147 12.97 4.83 -1.07
C SER A 147 13.32 4.24 -2.43
N LEU A 148 14.12 3.16 -2.45
CA LEU A 148 14.63 2.51 -3.67
C LEU A 148 15.41 3.46 -4.60
N GLY A 149 15.96 4.55 -4.05
CA GLY A 149 16.65 5.61 -4.77
C GLY A 149 15.72 6.62 -5.46
N ILE A 150 14.42 6.56 -5.20
CA ILE A 150 13.40 7.37 -5.86
C ILE A 150 12.87 8.40 -4.85
N ASN A 151 12.91 9.68 -5.19
CA ASN A 151 12.13 10.69 -4.48
C ASN A 151 10.76 10.81 -5.18
N PRO A 152 9.65 10.36 -4.56
CA PRO A 152 8.34 10.34 -5.22
C PRO A 152 7.81 11.73 -5.56
N TRP A 153 8.31 12.79 -4.91
CA TRP A 153 7.91 14.18 -5.12
C TRP A 153 8.91 14.97 -5.96
N VAL A 154 9.87 14.31 -6.64
CA VAL A 154 10.92 14.99 -7.41
C VAL A 154 10.37 15.92 -8.49
N ASN A 155 9.22 15.58 -9.06
CA ASN A 155 8.54 16.38 -10.09
C ASN A 155 7.44 17.29 -9.53
N CYS A 156 7.15 17.22 -8.23
CA CYS A 156 6.09 18.01 -7.61
C CYS A 156 6.51 19.49 -7.52
N THR A 157 5.74 20.37 -8.16
CA THR A 157 6.03 21.82 -8.24
C THR A 157 5.03 22.68 -7.46
N ALA A 158 4.22 22.05 -6.60
CA ALA A 158 3.23 22.74 -5.79
C ALA A 158 3.87 23.84 -4.91
N PRO A 159 3.12 24.92 -4.62
CA PRO A 159 3.60 26.03 -3.79
C PRO A 159 3.80 25.63 -2.32
N ILE A 160 3.15 24.56 -1.87
CA ILE A 160 3.35 23.95 -0.57
C ILE A 160 4.12 22.64 -0.72
N LYS A 161 4.60 22.16 0.42
CA LYS A 161 5.30 20.88 0.51
C LYS A 161 4.29 19.74 0.55
N CYS A 162 3.96 19.17 -0.61
CA CYS A 162 2.90 18.16 -0.68
C CYS A 162 3.13 16.91 0.15
N TRP A 163 4.39 16.55 0.44
CA TRP A 163 4.67 15.44 1.36
C TRP A 163 4.27 15.71 2.83
N GLU A 164 4.05 16.98 3.23
CA GLU A 164 3.59 17.33 4.59
C GLU A 164 2.07 17.20 4.77
N VAL A 165 1.32 17.22 3.66
CA VAL A 165 -0.15 17.14 3.61
C VAL A 165 -0.68 15.87 2.94
N PHE A 166 0.21 15.06 2.36
CA PHE A 166 -0.16 13.79 1.71
C PHE A 166 -0.86 12.81 2.68
N MET A 167 -2.07 12.37 2.32
CA MET A 167 -2.93 11.46 3.09
C MET A 167 -3.27 11.98 4.49
N ASP A 168 -3.48 13.30 4.63
CA ASP A 168 -3.80 13.96 5.90
C ASP A 168 -5.31 14.15 6.16
N GLU A 169 -6.15 13.64 5.25
CA GLU A 169 -7.62 13.76 5.22
C GLU A 169 -8.18 15.14 4.85
N ASN A 170 -7.33 16.13 4.58
CA ASN A 170 -7.73 17.44 4.07
C ASN A 170 -7.38 17.52 2.58
N CYS A 171 -8.34 17.93 1.75
CA CYS A 171 -8.03 18.13 0.34
C CYS A 171 -7.20 19.40 0.13
N ASN A 172 -5.94 19.23 -0.28
CA ASN A 172 -5.04 20.24 -0.78
C ASN A 172 -5.01 20.18 -2.32
N GLU A 173 -5.90 20.94 -2.96
CA GLU A 173 -6.05 20.99 -4.43
C GLU A 173 -4.74 21.26 -5.19
N GLU A 174 -3.84 22.04 -4.60
CA GLU A 174 -2.51 22.33 -5.13
C GLU A 174 -1.56 21.12 -5.18
N CYS A 175 -1.81 20.10 -4.36
CA CYS A 175 -1.13 18.82 -4.34
C CYS A 175 -1.89 17.72 -5.10
N ASN A 176 -3.13 17.99 -5.50
CA ASN A 176 -4.01 17.06 -6.22
C ASN A 176 -3.67 16.99 -7.72
N ASN A 177 -2.46 16.55 -8.03
CA ASN A 177 -2.00 16.34 -9.39
C ASN A 177 -1.06 15.13 -9.47
N PRO A 178 -0.82 14.55 -10.66
CA PRO A 178 -0.02 13.33 -10.80
C PRO A 178 1.42 13.47 -10.27
N ASP A 179 2.05 14.63 -10.48
CA ASP A 179 3.44 14.88 -10.06
C ASP A 179 3.60 15.00 -8.54
N CYS A 180 2.51 15.32 -7.85
CA CYS A 180 2.40 15.43 -6.39
C CYS A 180 1.60 14.27 -5.77
N LEU A 181 1.42 13.17 -6.51
CA LEU A 181 0.77 11.94 -6.06
C LEU A 181 -0.70 12.12 -5.63
N PHE A 182 -1.43 13.00 -6.32
CA PHE A 182 -2.86 13.25 -6.11
C PHE A 182 -3.22 13.57 -4.65
N ASP A 183 -2.33 14.24 -3.94
CA ASP A 183 -2.53 14.59 -2.54
C ASP A 183 -2.90 13.38 -1.66
N GLY A 184 -2.33 12.20 -1.95
CA GLY A 184 -2.68 10.99 -1.20
C GLY A 184 -4.13 10.55 -1.36
N ARG A 185 -4.84 11.12 -2.33
CA ARG A 185 -6.26 10.95 -2.61
C ARG A 185 -7.17 11.56 -1.55
N ASP A 186 -6.69 12.53 -0.78
CA ASP A 186 -7.51 13.30 0.16
C ASP A 186 -8.58 14.15 -0.54
N CYS A 187 -8.34 14.52 -1.80
CA CYS A 187 -9.30 15.22 -2.66
C CYS A 187 -10.29 14.31 -3.37
N GLU A 188 -10.14 12.99 -3.31
CA GLU A 188 -11.18 12.11 -3.80
C GLU A 188 -12.37 12.15 -2.85
N ASN A 189 -13.57 12.31 -3.42
CA ASN A 189 -14.79 12.09 -2.65
C ASN A 189 -14.72 10.68 -2.08
N ARG A 190 -14.59 10.56 -0.75
CA ARG A 190 -14.69 9.26 -0.07
C ARG A 190 -16.03 8.66 -0.44
N LEU A 191 -16.00 7.70 -1.37
CA LEU A 191 -17.17 6.93 -1.71
C LEU A 191 -17.64 6.29 -0.42
N HIS A 192 -18.92 6.42 -0.11
CA HIS A 192 -19.50 5.69 1.01
C HIS A 192 -19.23 4.20 0.78
N PRO A 193 -19.06 3.39 1.85
CA PRO A 193 -18.95 1.95 1.69
C PRO A 193 -20.15 1.42 0.89
N CYS A 194 -19.93 0.36 0.10
CA CYS A 194 -21.02 -0.36 -0.56
C CYS A 194 -22.17 -0.61 0.43
N ASN A 195 -23.41 -0.53 -0.05
CA ASN A 195 -24.58 -0.71 0.79
C ASN A 195 -24.48 -2.06 1.55
N PRO A 196 -24.46 -2.07 2.90
CA PRO A 196 -24.23 -3.29 3.69
C PRO A 196 -25.23 -4.43 3.42
N VAL A 197 -26.43 -4.10 2.93
CA VAL A 197 -27.46 -5.09 2.56
C VAL A 197 -27.06 -5.86 1.31
N TYR A 198 -26.37 -5.20 0.37
CA TYR A 198 -25.98 -5.78 -0.92
C TYR A 198 -24.47 -6.07 -1.00
N ASP A 199 -23.66 -5.60 -0.06
CA ASP A 199 -22.20 -5.81 -0.01
C ASP A 199 -21.83 -7.30 -0.13
N ALA A 200 -22.48 -8.16 0.65
CA ALA A 200 -22.26 -9.62 0.56
C ALA A 200 -22.71 -10.22 -0.78
N TYR A 201 -23.73 -9.65 -1.43
CA TYR A 201 -24.16 -10.05 -2.77
C TYR A 201 -23.13 -9.63 -3.82
N CYS A 202 -22.70 -8.37 -3.77
CA CYS A 202 -21.75 -7.79 -4.71
C CYS A 202 -20.39 -8.46 -4.62
N GLN A 203 -19.89 -8.76 -3.43
CA GLN A 203 -18.65 -9.51 -3.25
C GLN A 203 -18.70 -10.90 -3.89
N LYS A 204 -19.82 -11.62 -3.74
CA LYS A 204 -19.99 -12.95 -4.35
C LYS A 204 -20.14 -12.91 -5.86
N HIS A 205 -20.62 -11.79 -6.39
CA HIS A 205 -20.89 -11.60 -7.81
C HIS A 205 -19.83 -10.74 -8.53
N TYR A 206 -18.81 -10.28 -7.80
CA TYR A 206 -17.74 -9.46 -8.34
C TYR A 206 -16.92 -10.25 -9.36
N ALA A 207 -16.69 -9.66 -10.53
CA ALA A 207 -15.87 -10.22 -11.60
C ALA A 207 -16.22 -11.66 -12.04
N ASN A 208 -17.47 -12.12 -11.83
CA ASN A 208 -17.91 -13.47 -12.19
C ASN A 208 -18.24 -13.65 -13.70
N GLY A 209 -18.03 -12.62 -14.52
CA GLY A 209 -18.35 -12.61 -15.95
C GLY A 209 -19.83 -12.35 -16.29
N LEU A 210 -20.68 -12.08 -15.31
CA LEU A 210 -22.09 -11.70 -15.45
C LEU A 210 -22.29 -10.26 -14.99
N CYS A 211 -23.20 -9.54 -15.63
CA CYS A 211 -23.49 -8.15 -15.28
C CYS A 211 -24.54 -8.08 -14.15
N ASP A 212 -24.10 -7.63 -12.97
CA ASP A 212 -24.95 -7.39 -11.81
C ASP A 212 -25.17 -5.88 -11.61
N TYR A 213 -26.26 -5.34 -12.17
CA TYR A 213 -26.54 -3.89 -12.17
C TYR A 213 -26.60 -3.27 -10.76
N GLY A 214 -26.99 -4.04 -9.74
CA GLY A 214 -27.03 -3.56 -8.36
C GLY A 214 -25.66 -3.29 -7.75
N CYS A 215 -24.60 -3.84 -8.35
CA CYS A 215 -23.21 -3.70 -7.91
C CYS A 215 -22.38 -2.81 -8.84
N ASN A 216 -22.97 -2.33 -9.95
CA ASN A 216 -22.28 -1.50 -10.92
C ASN A 216 -22.37 -0.01 -10.54
N ASN A 217 -21.73 0.35 -9.43
CA ASN A 217 -21.55 1.73 -8.96
C ASN A 217 -20.12 1.89 -8.44
N ALA A 218 -19.71 3.12 -8.11
CA ALA A 218 -18.33 3.38 -7.76
C ALA A 218 -17.96 2.79 -6.38
N GLU A 219 -18.96 2.59 -5.52
CA GLU A 219 -18.79 2.11 -4.15
C GLU A 219 -18.79 0.57 -3.94
N CYS A 220 -19.15 -0.28 -4.92
CA CYS A 220 -19.45 -1.73 -4.73
C CYS A 220 -18.64 -2.78 -5.54
#